data_AF-A0A7W0LGY7-F1
#
_entry.id   AF-A0A7W0LGY7-F1
#
_cell.length_a   1.000
_cell.length_b   1.000
_cell.length_c   1.000
_cell.angle_alpha   90.00
_cell.angle_beta   90.00
_cell.angle_gamma   90.00
#
_symmetry.space_group_name_H-M   'P 1'
#
loop_
_entity.id
_entity.type
_entity.pdbx_description
1 polymer ?
#
loop_
_entity_poly.entity_id
_entity_poly.type
_entity_poly.pdbx_seq_one_letter_code
_entity_poly.pdbx_strand_id
1 'polypeptide(L)'
;MKASRAPDPERAKPSEASLLERLGAAAAGVSSAQSASPRKKVFVQYGLAALIFGFLLFFVVRQWNELPDFDWRFSPGWLALAIVCVVLFYTFQGELWRVVIHSLGEHIDPRPGRAVWGKSLLARYVPTNVLLVVGRVVMAERHGVPKRVTLASVVYELALALATAVIVGAYFVIELPELDGRPGRFAVLALIPAVLVVVHPRVFEPLAGFALRKLGRDPLPRVLPFGRVLQLCLAYLVCWVTIGLGLFAFAAALHPVDLSDLPYVASSYPVAFCVAVLTFIVPSGIGTRDAALAASMAVVLPGAVATAIAVAFRILQTLVELLYVATVVALGRRRGGSEPAGGAQPDPPRGGAQP
;
A
#
# COMPACT_ATOMS: atom_id res chain seq x y z
N MET A 1 73.69 -21.10 -13.91
CA MET A 1 73.06 -21.31 -12.58
C MET A 1 72.30 -20.03 -12.23
N LYS A 2 71.02 -20.16 -11.83
CA LYS A 2 69.98 -19.12 -11.62
C LYS A 2 69.24 -18.60 -12.87
N ALA A 3 68.24 -19.39 -13.29
CA ALA A 3 67.13 -18.92 -14.12
C ALA A 3 66.11 -18.18 -13.22
N SER A 4 65.85 -16.91 -13.54
CA SER A 4 64.82 -16.09 -12.91
C SER A 4 63.47 -16.39 -13.57
N ARG A 5 62.55 -17.02 -12.83
CA ARG A 5 61.18 -17.29 -13.28
C ARG A 5 60.37 -15.98 -13.24
N ALA A 6 59.86 -15.57 -14.40
CA ALA A 6 58.84 -14.54 -14.52
C ALA A 6 57.53 -14.98 -13.83
N PRO A 7 56.74 -14.06 -13.25
CA PRO A 7 55.47 -14.40 -12.64
C PRO A 7 54.39 -14.63 -13.71
N ASP A 8 53.67 -15.73 -13.52
CA ASP A 8 52.54 -16.24 -14.30
C ASP A 8 51.35 -15.25 -14.31
N PRO A 9 50.88 -14.76 -15.47
CA PRO A 9 49.78 -13.81 -15.56
C PRO A 9 48.42 -14.49 -15.83
N GLU A 10 48.07 -15.57 -15.12
CA GLU A 10 46.72 -16.13 -15.16
C GLU A 10 46.18 -16.46 -13.76
N ARG A 11 45.78 -15.42 -13.03
CA ARG A 11 44.67 -15.51 -12.06
C ARG A 11 43.55 -14.60 -12.52
N ALA A 12 42.83 -15.05 -13.54
CA ALA A 12 41.53 -14.49 -13.87
C ALA A 12 40.59 -14.64 -12.65
N LYS A 13 40.23 -13.52 -12.03
CA LYS A 13 39.19 -13.47 -10.99
C LYS A 13 37.88 -13.97 -11.61
N PRO A 14 37.09 -14.82 -10.92
CA PRO A 14 35.81 -15.27 -11.46
C PRO A 14 34.90 -14.05 -11.67
N SER A 15 34.35 -13.99 -12.88
CA SER A 15 33.68 -12.87 -13.51
C SER A 15 32.51 -12.27 -12.71
N GLU A 16 32.51 -10.94 -12.56
CA GLU A 16 31.33 -10.14 -12.18
C GLU A 16 30.16 -10.24 -13.18
N ALA A 17 30.37 -10.91 -14.32
CA ALA A 17 29.34 -11.25 -15.30
C ALA A 17 28.21 -12.16 -14.73
N SER A 18 28.43 -12.83 -13.60
CA SER A 18 27.46 -13.76 -13.01
C SER A 18 26.22 -13.08 -12.39
N LEU A 19 26.34 -11.87 -11.86
CA LEU A 19 25.24 -11.26 -11.09
C LEU A 19 24.23 -10.54 -12.00
N LEU A 20 24.70 -9.83 -13.02
CA LEU A 20 23.83 -9.14 -13.98
C LEU A 20 23.11 -10.12 -14.92
N GLU A 21 23.75 -11.22 -15.31
CA GLU A 21 23.10 -12.28 -16.08
C GLU A 21 22.07 -13.04 -15.25
N ARG A 22 22.36 -13.32 -13.96
CA ARG A 22 21.39 -13.92 -13.04
C ARG A 22 20.21 -13.01 -12.75
N LEU A 23 20.44 -11.71 -12.60
CA LEU A 23 19.39 -10.70 -12.44
C LEU A 23 18.58 -10.53 -13.74
N GLY A 24 19.23 -10.61 -14.91
CA GLY A 24 18.58 -10.61 -16.22
C GLY A 24 17.73 -11.85 -16.45
N ALA A 25 18.21 -13.03 -16.08
CA ALA A 25 17.47 -14.29 -16.17
C ALA A 25 16.29 -14.36 -15.18
N ALA A 26 16.46 -13.83 -13.96
CA ALA A 26 15.37 -13.69 -12.99
C ALA A 26 14.32 -12.68 -13.48
N ALA A 27 14.73 -11.55 -14.05
CA ALA A 27 13.82 -10.57 -14.65
C ALA A 27 13.10 -11.13 -15.88
N ALA A 28 13.77 -11.93 -16.71
CA ALA A 28 13.19 -12.62 -17.85
C ALA A 28 12.21 -13.73 -17.42
N GLY A 29 12.47 -14.42 -16.30
CA GLY A 29 11.55 -15.39 -15.70
C GLY A 29 10.26 -14.77 -15.14
N VAL A 30 10.36 -13.56 -14.57
CA VAL A 30 9.18 -12.79 -14.12
C VAL A 30 8.41 -12.21 -15.31
N SER A 31 9.10 -11.83 -16.39
CA SER A 31 8.48 -11.35 -17.64
C SER A 31 7.81 -12.48 -18.45
N SER A 32 8.40 -13.68 -18.46
CA SER A 32 7.80 -14.87 -19.09
C SER A 32 6.62 -15.43 -18.29
N ALA A 33 6.61 -15.27 -16.96
CA ALA A 33 5.43 -15.52 -16.13
C ALA A 33 4.27 -14.54 -16.43
N GLN A 34 4.54 -13.38 -17.03
CA GLN A 34 3.50 -12.47 -17.54
C GLN A 34 2.88 -12.94 -18.86
N SER A 35 3.44 -13.96 -19.54
CA SER A 35 2.83 -14.57 -20.74
C SER A 35 1.82 -15.69 -20.44
N ALA A 36 1.60 -16.02 -19.16
CA ALA A 36 0.62 -17.03 -18.77
C ALA A 36 -0.81 -16.63 -19.19
N SER A 37 -1.53 -17.57 -19.80
CA SER A 37 -2.89 -17.39 -20.32
C SER A 37 -3.84 -16.78 -19.27
N PRO A 38 -4.89 -16.03 -19.69
CA PRO A 38 -5.79 -15.33 -18.78
C PRO A 38 -6.37 -16.23 -17.67
N ARG A 39 -6.59 -17.51 -17.96
CA ARG A 39 -7.07 -18.52 -17.01
C ARG A 39 -6.05 -18.86 -15.91
N LYS A 40 -4.75 -18.95 -16.21
CA LYS A 40 -3.70 -19.27 -15.22
C LYS A 40 -3.45 -18.14 -14.24
N LYS A 41 -3.48 -16.88 -14.70
CA LYS A 41 -3.40 -15.70 -13.81
C LYS A 41 -4.58 -15.62 -12.85
N VAL A 42 -5.78 -15.90 -13.37
CA VAL A 42 -7.01 -15.96 -12.56
C VAL A 42 -6.96 -17.12 -11.56
N PHE A 43 -6.43 -18.28 -11.94
CA PHE A 43 -6.27 -19.43 -11.04
C PHE A 43 -5.25 -19.18 -9.93
N VAL A 44 -4.11 -18.54 -10.24
CA VAL A 44 -3.11 -18.16 -9.22
C VAL A 44 -3.66 -17.09 -8.27
N GLN A 45 -4.43 -16.14 -8.80
CA GLN A 45 -5.03 -15.07 -8.00
C GLN A 45 -6.15 -15.60 -7.09
N TYR A 46 -7.01 -16.49 -7.59
CA TYR A 46 -8.02 -17.19 -6.77
C TYR A 46 -7.38 -18.20 -5.82
N GLY A 47 -6.30 -18.87 -6.21
CA GLY A 47 -5.55 -19.79 -5.35
C GLY A 47 -4.90 -19.06 -4.18
N LEU A 48 -4.30 -17.89 -4.43
CA LEU A 48 -3.73 -17.05 -3.37
C LEU A 48 -4.82 -16.46 -2.47
N ALA A 49 -5.94 -15.99 -3.04
CA ALA A 49 -7.09 -15.54 -2.25
C ALA A 49 -7.66 -16.68 -1.40
N ALA A 50 -7.80 -17.89 -1.95
CA ALA A 50 -8.25 -19.08 -1.23
C ALA A 50 -7.26 -19.53 -0.16
N LEU A 51 -5.95 -19.38 -0.39
CA LEU A 51 -4.91 -19.63 0.62
C LEU A 51 -5.03 -18.64 1.79
N ILE A 52 -5.20 -17.35 1.49
CA ILE A 52 -5.39 -16.30 2.50
C ILE A 52 -6.68 -16.52 3.28
N PHE A 53 -7.79 -16.79 2.59
CA PHE A 53 -9.07 -17.12 3.22
C PHE A 53 -8.98 -18.42 4.02
N GLY A 54 -8.29 -19.43 3.53
CA GLY A 54 -8.09 -20.71 4.20
C GLY A 54 -7.25 -20.56 5.47
N PHE A 55 -6.18 -19.77 5.42
CA PHE A 55 -5.35 -19.46 6.59
C PHE A 55 -6.12 -18.61 7.62
N LEU A 56 -6.92 -17.64 7.15
CA LEU A 56 -7.83 -16.86 7.99
C LEU A 56 -8.89 -17.73 8.67
N LEU A 57 -9.55 -18.61 7.91
CA LEU A 57 -10.58 -19.50 8.44
C LEU A 57 -9.97 -20.51 9.43
N PHE A 58 -8.82 -21.07 9.10
CA PHE A 58 -8.06 -21.94 10.00
C PHE A 58 -7.68 -21.22 11.29
N PHE A 59 -7.20 -19.98 11.20
CA PHE A 59 -6.82 -19.17 12.36
C PHE A 59 -8.03 -18.83 13.23
N VAL A 60 -9.15 -18.43 12.62
CA VAL A 60 -10.41 -18.18 13.33
C VAL A 60 -10.90 -19.45 14.02
N VAL A 61 -10.95 -20.60 13.33
CA VAL A 61 -11.41 -21.87 13.93
C VAL A 61 -10.49 -22.33 15.05
N ARG A 62 -9.17 -22.19 14.89
CA ARG A 62 -8.19 -22.57 15.92
C ARG A 62 -8.31 -21.67 17.14
N GLN A 63 -8.37 -20.36 16.93
CA GLN A 63 -8.52 -19.42 18.03
C GLN A 63 -9.89 -19.50 18.67
N TRP A 64 -10.96 -19.82 17.93
CA TRP A 64 -12.31 -19.94 18.48
C TRP A 64 -12.37 -20.95 19.63
N ASN A 65 -11.58 -22.02 19.56
CA ASN A 65 -11.48 -23.02 20.62
C ASN A 65 -10.56 -22.59 21.79
N GLU A 66 -9.72 -21.58 21.58
CA GLU A 66 -8.83 -20.99 22.58
C GLU A 66 -9.40 -19.71 23.19
N LEU A 67 -10.53 -19.19 22.67
CA LEU A 67 -11.26 -18.09 23.28
C LEU A 67 -11.86 -18.60 24.59
N PRO A 68 -11.51 -18.01 25.75
CA PRO A 68 -12.26 -18.22 26.98
C PRO A 68 -13.74 -17.92 26.75
N ASP A 69 -14.62 -18.44 27.61
CA ASP A 69 -16.03 -18.06 27.67
C ASP A 69 -16.14 -16.55 27.98
N PHE A 70 -16.01 -15.72 26.96
CA PHE A 70 -16.17 -14.28 27.01
C PHE A 70 -17.60 -13.90 26.60
N ASP A 71 -18.13 -12.85 27.22
CA ASP A 71 -19.44 -12.29 26.89
C ASP A 71 -19.40 -11.54 25.55
N TRP A 72 -19.36 -12.30 24.44
CA TRP A 72 -19.48 -11.74 23.10
C TRP A 72 -20.82 -11.05 22.95
N ARG A 73 -20.79 -9.76 22.63
CA ARG A 73 -22.00 -8.98 22.35
C ARG A 73 -21.98 -8.57 20.90
N PHE A 74 -23.03 -8.89 20.17
CA PHE A 74 -23.19 -8.45 18.79
C PHE A 74 -24.10 -7.23 18.71
N SER A 75 -23.53 -6.07 18.41
CA SER A 75 -24.29 -4.84 18.18
C SER A 75 -24.28 -4.46 16.69
N PRO A 76 -25.41 -4.62 15.98
CA PRO A 76 -25.49 -4.32 14.55
C PRO A 76 -25.21 -2.86 14.21
N GLY A 77 -25.57 -1.92 15.11
CA GLY A 77 -25.35 -0.49 14.89
C GLY A 77 -23.86 -0.13 14.85
N TRP A 78 -23.08 -0.66 15.80
CA TRP A 78 -21.63 -0.49 15.83
C TRP A 78 -20.95 -1.18 14.64
N LEU A 79 -21.42 -2.36 14.23
CA LEU A 79 -20.90 -3.03 13.05
C LEU A 79 -21.17 -2.23 11.76
N ALA A 80 -22.37 -1.65 11.62
CA ALA A 80 -22.70 -0.81 10.48
C ALA A 80 -21.80 0.43 10.41
N LEU A 81 -21.54 1.09 11.56
CA LEU A 81 -20.60 2.21 11.64
C LEU A 81 -19.19 1.77 11.22
N ALA A 82 -18.71 0.62 11.70
CA ALA A 82 -17.41 0.08 11.31
C ALA A 82 -17.30 -0.13 9.79
N ILE A 83 -18.32 -0.74 9.17
CA ILE A 83 -18.38 -0.95 7.71
C ILE A 83 -18.32 0.39 6.97
N VAL A 84 -19.12 1.38 7.39
CA VAL A 84 -19.15 2.71 6.77
C VAL A 84 -17.78 3.37 6.86
N CYS A 85 -17.15 3.37 8.04
CA CYS A 85 -15.81 3.91 8.24
C CYS A 85 -14.77 3.24 7.34
N VAL A 86 -14.77 1.91 7.23
CA VAL A 86 -13.83 1.17 6.37
C VAL A 86 -14.06 1.52 4.89
N VAL A 87 -15.32 1.59 4.43
CA VAL A 87 -15.65 1.98 3.04
C VAL A 87 -15.19 3.41 2.74
N LEU A 88 -15.43 4.35 3.65
CA LEU A 88 -15.01 5.75 3.51
C LEU A 88 -13.48 5.84 3.46
N PHE A 89 -12.77 5.11 4.32
CA PHE A 89 -11.31 5.07 4.33
C PHE A 89 -10.73 4.66 2.97
N TYR A 90 -11.20 3.54 2.40
CA TYR A 90 -10.72 3.09 1.09
C TYR A 90 -11.11 4.06 -0.03
N THR A 91 -12.31 4.62 0.01
CA THR A 91 -12.77 5.58 -1.01
C THR A 91 -11.96 6.87 -0.99
N PHE A 92 -11.70 7.43 0.20
CA PHE A 92 -10.89 8.64 0.37
C PHE A 92 -9.45 8.43 -0.05
N GLN A 93 -8.83 7.30 0.31
CA GLN A 93 -7.45 7.00 -0.09
C GLN A 93 -7.28 6.98 -1.62
N GLY A 94 -8.24 6.38 -2.35
CA GLY A 94 -8.21 6.40 -3.81
C GLY A 94 -8.33 7.79 -4.43
N GLU A 95 -9.15 8.66 -3.83
CA GLU A 95 -9.27 10.05 -4.26
C GLU A 95 -8.05 10.90 -3.88
N LEU A 96 -7.47 10.70 -2.69
CA LEU A 96 -6.24 11.39 -2.27
C LEU A 96 -5.09 11.09 -3.21
N TRP A 97 -4.94 9.85 -3.65
CA TRP A 97 -3.92 9.53 -4.64
C TRP A 97 -4.14 10.27 -5.97
N ARG A 98 -5.38 10.34 -6.47
CA ARG A 98 -5.69 11.13 -7.67
C ARG A 98 -5.32 12.60 -7.49
N VAL A 99 -5.58 13.15 -6.32
CA VAL A 99 -5.18 14.53 -5.99
C VAL A 99 -3.67 14.69 -6.00
N VAL A 100 -2.90 13.71 -5.54
CA VAL A 100 -1.43 13.71 -5.62
C VAL A 100 -0.98 13.72 -7.09
N ILE A 101 -1.55 12.85 -7.94
CA ILE A 101 -1.26 12.84 -9.39
C ILE A 101 -1.54 14.21 -10.02
N HIS A 102 -2.68 14.81 -9.69
CA HIS A 102 -3.04 16.14 -10.16
C HIS A 102 -2.07 17.23 -9.69
N SER A 103 -1.60 17.12 -8.45
CA SER A 103 -0.64 18.06 -7.88
C SER A 103 0.76 17.90 -8.48
N LEU A 104 1.07 16.76 -9.09
CA LEU A 104 2.31 16.52 -9.86
C LEU A 104 2.22 16.98 -11.32
N GLY A 105 1.07 17.51 -11.74
CA GLY A 105 0.86 18.08 -13.08
C GLY A 105 0.21 17.14 -14.09
N GLU A 106 -0.19 15.94 -13.71
CA GLU A 106 -0.86 14.98 -14.59
C GLU A 106 -2.35 14.85 -14.26
N HIS A 107 -3.16 14.38 -15.21
CA HIS A 107 -4.58 14.15 -14.95
C HIS A 107 -4.93 12.68 -15.16
N ILE A 108 -5.86 12.20 -14.33
CA ILE A 108 -6.52 10.91 -14.52
C ILE A 108 -7.97 11.09 -14.10
N ASP A 109 -8.90 10.50 -14.85
CA ASP A 109 -10.32 10.62 -14.51
C ASP A 109 -10.66 9.91 -13.19
N PRO A 110 -11.74 10.33 -12.49
CA PRO A 110 -12.11 9.76 -11.18
C PRO A 110 -12.33 8.26 -11.16
N ARG A 111 -12.95 7.72 -12.21
CA ARG A 111 -13.28 6.30 -12.30
C ARG A 111 -12.04 5.44 -12.56
N PRO A 112 -11.25 5.67 -13.63
CA PRO A 112 -10.04 4.91 -13.85
C PRO A 112 -9.02 5.11 -12.72
N GLY A 113 -8.88 6.32 -12.17
CA GLY A 113 -7.98 6.56 -11.04
C GLY A 113 -8.31 5.69 -9.83
N ARG A 114 -9.58 5.65 -9.41
CA ARG A 114 -10.03 4.76 -8.34
C ARG A 114 -9.85 3.29 -8.68
N ALA A 115 -10.02 2.90 -9.94
CA ALA A 115 -9.84 1.52 -10.39
C ALA A 115 -8.37 1.10 -10.35
N VAL A 116 -7.45 1.96 -10.80
CA VAL A 116 -6.01 1.74 -10.74
C VAL A 116 -5.57 1.62 -9.28
N TRP A 117 -6.02 2.54 -8.43
CA TRP A 117 -5.75 2.52 -7.00
C TRP A 117 -6.22 1.20 -6.36
N GLY A 118 -7.51 0.88 -6.49
CA GLY A 118 -8.10 -0.31 -5.91
C GLY A 118 -7.44 -1.60 -6.37
N LYS A 119 -7.21 -1.76 -7.67
CA LYS A 119 -6.54 -2.97 -8.21
C LYS A 119 -5.11 -3.11 -7.71
N SER A 120 -4.39 -2.00 -7.53
CA SER A 120 -3.01 -2.04 -7.04
C SER A 120 -2.92 -2.53 -5.60
N LEU A 121 -3.97 -2.33 -4.79
CA LEU A 121 -4.03 -2.84 -3.43
C LEU A 121 -4.06 -4.36 -3.36
N LEU A 122 -4.74 -5.03 -4.30
CA LEU A 122 -4.80 -6.49 -4.33
C LEU A 122 -3.41 -7.11 -4.53
N ALA A 123 -2.46 -6.39 -5.11
CA ALA A 123 -1.09 -6.84 -5.26
C ALA A 123 -0.30 -6.86 -3.93
N ARG A 124 -0.79 -6.21 -2.87
CA ARG A 124 -0.17 -6.23 -1.53
C ARG A 124 -0.21 -7.62 -0.87
N TYR A 125 -1.12 -8.47 -1.31
CA TYR A 125 -1.30 -9.83 -0.79
C TYR A 125 -0.31 -10.83 -1.39
N VAL A 126 0.47 -10.39 -2.40
CA VAL A 126 1.54 -11.20 -2.99
C VAL A 126 2.84 -10.90 -2.25
N PRO A 127 3.77 -11.87 -2.08
CA PRO A 127 4.99 -11.72 -1.28
C PRO A 127 5.95 -10.57 -1.62
N THR A 128 5.67 -9.80 -2.67
CA THR A 128 6.52 -8.69 -3.09
C THR A 128 5.71 -7.41 -3.23
N ASN A 129 5.88 -6.47 -2.29
CA ASN A 129 5.30 -5.12 -2.35
C ASN A 129 5.69 -4.35 -3.63
N VAL A 130 6.77 -4.78 -4.32
CA VAL A 130 7.15 -4.26 -5.65
C VAL A 130 6.02 -4.45 -6.66
N LEU A 131 5.22 -5.52 -6.57
CA LEU A 131 4.11 -5.78 -7.48
C LEU A 131 2.99 -4.73 -7.35
N LEU A 132 2.78 -4.19 -6.15
CA LEU A 132 1.87 -3.06 -5.96
C LEU A 132 2.34 -1.86 -6.76
N VAL A 133 3.62 -1.48 -6.62
CA VAL A 133 4.18 -0.32 -7.32
C VAL A 133 4.20 -0.54 -8.83
N VAL A 134 4.70 -1.69 -9.29
CA VAL A 134 4.76 -2.04 -10.72
C VAL A 134 3.38 -2.11 -11.34
N GLY A 135 2.43 -2.78 -10.67
CA GLY A 135 1.05 -2.87 -11.13
C GLY A 135 0.43 -1.49 -11.28
N ARG A 136 0.62 -0.62 -10.27
CA ARG A 136 0.12 0.75 -10.29
C ARG A 136 0.71 1.57 -11.42
N VAL A 137 2.02 1.48 -11.66
CA VAL A 137 2.71 2.14 -12.76
C VAL A 137 2.18 1.68 -14.11
N VAL A 138 2.09 0.37 -14.35
CA VAL A 138 1.62 -0.19 -15.63
C VAL A 138 0.15 0.19 -15.89
N MET A 139 -0.69 0.19 -14.85
CA MET A 139 -2.11 0.53 -14.99
C MET A 139 -2.34 2.04 -15.16
N ALA A 140 -1.55 2.89 -14.50
CA ALA A 140 -1.62 4.35 -14.64
C ALA A 140 -1.11 4.81 -16.01
N GLU A 141 -0.07 4.17 -16.54
CA GLU A 141 0.48 4.45 -17.88
C GLU A 141 -0.55 4.25 -19.00
N ARG A 142 -1.44 3.25 -18.86
CA ARG A 142 -2.56 3.04 -19.80
C ARG A 142 -3.56 4.20 -19.85
N HIS A 143 -3.51 5.10 -18.87
CA HIS A 143 -4.35 6.29 -18.79
C HIS A 143 -3.53 7.57 -19.03
N GLY A 144 -2.35 7.46 -19.65
CA GLY A 144 -1.51 8.60 -20.02
C GLY A 144 -0.60 9.13 -18.91
N VAL A 145 -0.65 8.57 -17.69
CA VAL A 145 0.19 9.04 -16.59
C VAL A 145 1.62 8.46 -16.71
N PRO A 146 2.67 9.29 -16.85
CA PRO A 146 4.03 8.79 -16.99
C PRO A 146 4.50 7.98 -15.78
N LYS A 147 5.35 6.97 -16.01
CA LYS A 147 5.93 6.12 -14.94
C LYS A 147 6.58 6.93 -13.83
N ARG A 148 7.34 7.97 -14.19
CA ARG A 148 8.03 8.86 -13.25
C ARG A 148 7.07 9.56 -12.29
N VAL A 149 5.92 10.01 -12.79
CA VAL A 149 4.88 10.69 -12.00
C VAL A 149 4.20 9.69 -11.08
N THR A 150 3.89 8.50 -11.58
CA THR A 150 3.28 7.45 -10.75
C THR A 150 4.21 7.01 -9.62
N LEU A 151 5.51 6.82 -9.88
CA LEU A 151 6.50 6.51 -8.85
C LEU A 151 6.60 7.64 -7.81
N ALA A 152 6.72 8.89 -8.25
CA ALA A 152 6.72 10.03 -7.34
C ALA A 152 5.44 10.10 -6.48
N SER A 153 4.28 9.83 -7.07
CA SER A 153 3.00 9.82 -6.35
C SER A 153 2.94 8.78 -5.24
N VAL A 154 3.54 7.60 -5.45
CA VAL A 154 3.61 6.53 -4.44
C VAL A 154 4.53 6.95 -3.29
N VAL A 155 5.63 7.64 -3.58
CA VAL A 155 6.52 8.19 -2.54
C VAL A 155 5.80 9.25 -1.71
N TYR A 156 5.08 10.18 -2.35
CA TYR A 156 4.26 11.16 -1.63
C TYR A 156 3.18 10.49 -0.79
N GLU A 157 2.44 9.52 -1.34
CA GLU A 157 1.40 8.79 -0.60
C GLU A 157 1.97 8.08 0.63
N LEU A 158 3.08 7.35 0.49
CA LEU A 158 3.70 6.64 1.61
C LEU A 158 4.21 7.62 2.68
N ALA A 159 4.86 8.71 2.27
CA ALA A 159 5.39 9.69 3.20
C ALA A 159 4.29 10.48 3.92
N LEU A 160 3.24 10.90 3.21
CA LEU A 160 2.08 11.57 3.79
C LEU A 160 1.35 10.65 4.77
N ALA A 161 1.10 9.40 4.37
CA ALA A 161 0.49 8.39 5.21
C ALA A 161 1.34 8.10 6.45
N LEU A 162 2.65 7.95 6.31
CA LEU A 162 3.57 7.69 7.43
C LEU A 162 3.66 8.87 8.39
N ALA A 163 3.85 10.10 7.89
CA ALA A 163 3.93 11.29 8.74
C ALA A 163 2.66 11.48 9.58
N THR A 164 1.49 11.30 8.95
CA THR A 164 0.21 11.45 9.64
C THR A 164 -0.14 10.26 10.52
N ALA A 165 0.30 9.04 10.17
CA ALA A 165 0.19 7.88 11.05
C ALA A 165 1.01 8.06 12.32
N VAL A 166 2.21 8.64 12.21
CA VAL A 166 3.04 9.00 13.36
C VAL A 166 2.34 10.06 14.23
N ILE A 167 1.70 11.07 13.64
CA ILE A 167 0.95 12.08 14.42
C ILE A 167 -0.15 11.41 15.26
N VAL A 168 -0.99 10.57 14.65
CA VAL A 168 -2.10 9.92 15.35
C VAL A 168 -1.60 8.84 16.31
N GLY A 169 -0.59 8.06 15.90
CA GLY A 169 0.03 7.01 16.70
C GLY A 169 0.92 7.53 17.82
N ALA A 170 1.37 8.79 17.77
CA ALA A 170 2.16 9.39 18.84
C ALA A 170 1.38 9.47 20.15
N TYR A 171 0.05 9.66 20.09
CA TYR A 171 -0.81 9.58 21.27
C TYR A 171 -0.61 8.25 22.00
N PHE A 172 -0.68 7.13 21.26
CA PHE A 172 -0.46 5.80 21.82
C PHE A 172 0.90 5.69 22.51
N VAL A 173 1.97 6.14 21.85
CA VAL A 173 3.34 6.01 22.37
C VAL A 173 3.58 6.90 23.60
N ILE A 174 3.02 8.11 23.61
CA ILE A 174 3.22 9.08 24.71
C ILE A 174 2.47 8.63 25.97
N GLU A 175 1.31 8.03 25.81
CA GLU A 175 0.43 7.57 26.90
C GLU A 175 0.71 6.12 27.35
N LEU A 176 1.79 5.49 26.86
CA LEU A 176 2.20 4.16 27.32
C LEU A 176 2.69 4.23 28.79
N PRO A 177 2.13 3.42 29.71
CA PRO A 177 2.53 3.43 31.12
C PRO A 177 4.03 3.19 31.34
N GLU A 178 4.65 2.34 30.53
CA GLU A 178 6.08 2.01 30.61
C GLU A 178 7.02 3.19 30.27
N LEU A 179 6.49 4.18 29.55
CA LEU A 179 7.21 5.36 29.12
C LEU A 179 6.86 6.59 29.97
N ASP A 180 6.01 6.42 30.97
CA ASP A 180 5.64 7.53 31.85
C ASP A 180 6.86 8.06 32.62
N GLY A 181 6.93 9.37 32.75
CA GLY A 181 8.09 10.08 33.32
C GLY A 181 9.38 10.06 32.48
N ARG A 182 9.44 9.35 31.34
CA ARG A 182 10.63 9.33 30.46
C ARG A 182 10.55 10.39 29.38
N PRO A 183 11.51 11.32 29.27
CA PRO A 183 11.49 12.35 28.22
C PRO A 183 11.57 11.76 26.80
N GLY A 184 12.13 10.53 26.68
CA GLY A 184 12.22 9.80 25.41
C GLY A 184 10.87 9.47 24.76
N ARG A 185 9.75 9.52 25.49
CA ARG A 185 8.41 9.27 24.92
C ARG A 185 8.04 10.24 23.79
N PHE A 186 8.57 11.46 23.83
CA PHE A 186 8.35 12.48 22.80
C PHE A 186 9.26 12.31 21.57
N ALA A 187 10.24 11.41 21.60
CA ALA A 187 11.15 11.18 20.47
C ALA A 187 10.41 10.72 19.21
N VAL A 188 9.26 10.05 19.36
CA VAL A 188 8.40 9.65 18.23
C VAL A 188 7.94 10.85 17.40
N LEU A 189 7.76 12.02 18.03
CA LEU A 189 7.35 13.24 17.33
C LEU A 189 8.44 13.79 16.41
N ALA A 190 9.71 13.45 16.64
CA ALA A 190 10.81 13.85 15.76
C ALA A 190 10.75 13.17 14.37
N LEU A 191 10.02 12.05 14.26
CA LEU A 191 9.79 11.40 12.96
C LEU A 191 8.90 12.25 12.04
N ILE A 192 8.03 13.10 12.58
CA ILE A 192 7.12 13.96 11.80
C ILE A 192 7.92 14.96 10.95
N PRO A 193 8.75 15.86 11.53
CA PRO A 193 9.55 16.77 10.74
C PRO A 193 10.55 16.02 9.84
N ALA A 194 11.10 14.89 10.29
CA ALA A 194 12.01 14.10 9.46
C ALA A 194 11.35 13.63 8.16
N VAL A 195 10.12 13.08 8.22
CA VAL A 195 9.38 12.65 7.03
C VAL A 195 8.92 13.85 6.20
N LEU A 196 8.47 14.94 6.83
CA LEU A 196 8.04 16.16 6.13
C LEU A 196 9.18 16.86 5.39
N VAL A 197 10.40 16.80 5.92
CA VAL A 197 11.61 17.31 5.24
C VAL A 197 11.86 16.53 3.95
N VAL A 198 11.67 15.20 3.94
CA VAL A 198 11.86 14.37 2.74
C VAL A 198 10.88 14.74 1.61
N VAL A 199 9.63 15.07 1.94
CA VAL A 199 8.63 15.50 0.94
C VAL A 199 8.60 17.01 0.71
N HIS A 200 9.40 17.78 1.43
CA HIS A 200 9.49 19.21 1.22
C HIS A 200 10.02 19.48 -0.19
N PRO A 201 9.40 20.38 -0.99
CA PRO A 201 9.77 20.58 -2.40
C PRO A 201 11.27 20.85 -2.59
N ARG A 202 11.88 21.66 -1.72
CA ARG A 202 13.33 21.96 -1.76
C ARG A 202 14.26 20.74 -1.57
N VAL A 203 13.77 19.65 -0.99
CA VAL A 203 14.54 18.41 -0.75
C VAL A 203 14.12 17.34 -1.76
N PHE A 204 12.81 17.18 -1.95
CA PHE A 204 12.26 16.18 -2.85
C PHE A 204 12.62 16.44 -4.32
N GLU A 205 12.56 17.69 -4.78
CA GLU A 205 12.88 18.05 -6.17
C GLU A 205 14.31 17.70 -6.59
N PRO A 206 15.38 18.12 -5.86
CA PRO A 206 16.74 17.74 -6.23
C PRO A 206 16.99 16.24 -6.08
N LEU A 207 16.41 15.57 -5.07
CA LEU A 207 16.55 14.13 -4.86
C LEU A 207 15.90 13.33 -6.00
N ALA A 208 14.66 13.68 -6.36
CA ALA A 208 13.95 13.07 -7.47
C ALA A 208 14.67 13.35 -8.80
N GLY A 209 15.13 14.59 -9.01
CA GLY A 209 15.90 14.96 -10.20
C GLY A 209 17.24 14.23 -10.30
N PHE A 210 17.94 14.01 -9.20
CA PHE A 210 19.16 13.20 -9.16
C PHE A 210 18.87 11.73 -9.51
N ALA A 211 17.86 11.12 -8.89
CA ALA A 211 17.48 9.75 -9.15
C ALA A 211 17.02 9.53 -10.61
N LEU A 212 16.22 10.45 -11.14
CA LEU A 212 15.74 10.40 -12.52
C LEU A 212 16.86 10.58 -13.53
N ARG A 213 17.78 11.54 -13.31
CA ARG A 213 18.97 11.73 -14.16
C ARG A 213 19.85 10.49 -14.19
N LYS A 214 20.07 9.85 -13.03
CA LYS A 214 20.84 8.59 -12.94
C LYS A 214 20.18 7.45 -13.70
N LEU A 215 18.85 7.48 -13.85
CA LEU A 215 18.07 6.51 -14.63
C LEU A 215 17.86 6.93 -16.10
N GLY A 216 18.47 8.03 -16.54
CA GLY A 216 18.32 8.55 -17.91
C GLY A 216 16.90 9.01 -18.23
N ARG A 217 16.16 9.53 -17.24
CA ARG A 217 14.77 9.97 -17.38
C ARG A 217 14.64 11.48 -17.22
N ASP A 218 13.64 12.04 -17.90
CA ASP A 218 13.25 13.43 -17.75
C ASP A 218 12.83 13.76 -16.32
N PRO A 219 13.03 15.02 -15.87
CA PRO A 219 12.59 15.47 -14.56
C PRO A 219 11.06 15.36 -14.40
N LEU A 220 10.61 15.47 -13.15
CA LEU A 220 9.18 15.53 -12.87
C LEU A 220 8.57 16.81 -13.46
N PRO A 221 7.34 16.77 -13.99
CA PRO A 221 6.68 17.97 -14.52
C PRO A 221 6.53 19.05 -13.46
N ARG A 222 6.11 18.64 -12.24
CA ARG A 222 5.96 19.49 -11.06
C ARG A 222 6.23 18.68 -9.80
N VAL A 223 6.58 19.39 -8.73
CA VAL A 223 6.60 18.87 -7.35
C VAL A 223 5.49 19.54 -6.55
N LEU A 224 5.05 18.89 -5.47
CA LEU A 224 3.99 19.45 -4.63
C LEU A 224 4.53 20.67 -3.87
N PRO A 225 3.88 21.85 -3.94
CA PRO A 225 4.23 22.94 -3.06
C PRO A 225 3.94 22.56 -1.61
N PHE A 226 4.73 23.08 -0.68
CA PHE A 226 4.63 22.66 0.73
C PHE A 226 3.24 22.92 1.34
N GLY A 227 2.55 23.99 0.94
CA GLY A 227 1.16 24.22 1.33
C GLY A 227 0.20 23.10 0.90
N ARG A 228 0.43 22.49 -0.28
CA ARG A 228 -0.35 21.34 -0.75
C ARG A 228 -0.01 20.06 0.01
N VAL A 229 1.26 19.88 0.38
CA VAL A 229 1.69 18.79 1.28
C VAL A 229 0.93 18.88 2.60
N LEU A 230 0.86 20.07 3.22
CA LEU A 230 0.14 20.26 4.49
C LEU A 230 -1.37 20.01 4.35
N GLN A 231 -2.00 20.50 3.28
CA GLN A 231 -3.42 20.21 3.00
C GLN A 231 -3.69 18.70 2.86
N LEU A 232 -2.79 17.99 2.17
CA LEU A 232 -2.89 16.53 2.07
C LEU A 232 -2.66 15.85 3.41
N CYS A 233 -1.72 16.32 4.24
CA CYS A 233 -1.56 15.80 5.60
C CYS A 233 -2.87 15.90 6.39
N LEU A 234 -3.59 17.04 6.34
CA LEU A 234 -4.89 17.17 6.99
C LEU A 234 -5.89 16.13 6.48
N ALA A 235 -5.93 15.88 5.17
CA ALA A 235 -6.83 14.89 4.60
C ALA A 235 -6.47 13.44 4.97
N TYR A 236 -5.17 13.11 5.05
CA TYR A 236 -4.71 11.81 5.56
C TYR A 236 -5.00 11.64 7.06
N LEU A 237 -4.93 12.70 7.87
CA LEU A 237 -5.36 12.65 9.27
C LEU A 237 -6.84 12.27 9.39
N VAL A 238 -7.70 12.84 8.53
CA VAL A 238 -9.13 12.45 8.47
C VAL A 238 -9.26 10.96 8.13
N CYS A 239 -8.47 10.43 7.19
CA CYS A 239 -8.46 8.99 6.90
C CYS A 239 -8.07 8.15 8.12
N TRP A 240 -7.03 8.54 8.87
CA TRP A 240 -6.61 7.82 10.08
C TRP A 240 -7.67 7.84 11.18
N VAL A 241 -8.29 9.00 11.43
CA VAL A 241 -9.40 9.13 12.38
C VAL A 241 -10.57 8.26 11.93
N THR A 242 -10.92 8.29 10.64
CA THR A 242 -12.02 7.49 10.09
C THR A 242 -11.80 5.99 10.30
N ILE A 243 -10.60 5.47 10.00
CA ILE A 243 -10.33 4.04 10.18
C ILE A 243 -10.16 3.65 11.65
N GLY A 244 -9.61 4.54 12.47
CA GLY A 244 -9.52 4.35 13.93
C GLY A 244 -10.89 4.27 14.59
N LEU A 245 -11.82 5.16 14.20
CA LEU A 245 -13.23 5.08 14.60
C LEU A 245 -13.88 3.78 14.11
N GLY A 246 -13.56 3.35 12.88
CA GLY A 246 -14.04 2.07 12.35
C GLY A 246 -13.56 0.86 13.15
N LEU A 247 -12.30 0.88 13.60
CA LEU A 247 -11.73 -0.17 14.45
C LEU A 247 -12.37 -0.18 15.84
N PHE A 248 -12.53 1.00 16.47
CA PHE A 248 -13.23 1.12 17.75
C PHE A 248 -14.67 0.63 17.66
N ALA A 249 -15.42 1.08 16.64
CA ALA A 249 -16.78 0.63 16.40
C ALA A 249 -16.84 -0.89 16.19
N PHE A 250 -15.87 -1.47 15.47
CA PHE A 250 -15.81 -2.91 15.28
C PHE A 250 -15.53 -3.67 16.59
N ALA A 251 -14.63 -3.15 17.43
CA ALA A 251 -14.37 -3.71 18.75
C ALA A 251 -15.63 -3.65 19.64
N ALA A 252 -16.28 -2.48 19.71
CA ALA A 252 -17.53 -2.25 20.44
C ALA A 252 -18.71 -3.07 19.91
N ALA A 253 -18.64 -3.52 18.65
CA ALA A 253 -19.64 -4.39 18.05
C ALA A 253 -19.54 -5.85 18.46
N LEU A 254 -18.40 -6.27 19.05
CA LEU A 254 -18.09 -7.65 19.43
C LEU A 254 -17.88 -7.83 20.94
N HIS A 255 -17.38 -6.78 21.60
CA HIS A 255 -17.01 -6.79 23.02
C HIS A 255 -17.41 -5.45 23.66
N PRO A 256 -17.80 -5.41 24.95
CA PRO A 256 -17.97 -4.15 25.68
C PRO A 256 -16.64 -3.37 25.72
N VAL A 257 -16.59 -2.20 25.08
CA VAL A 257 -15.41 -1.31 25.11
C VAL A 257 -15.86 0.06 25.57
N ASP A 258 -15.16 0.62 26.55
CA ASP A 258 -15.48 1.94 27.08
C ASP A 258 -15.06 3.04 26.11
N LEU A 259 -15.84 4.13 26.06
CA LEU A 259 -15.53 5.28 25.21
C LEU A 259 -14.22 5.97 25.61
N SER A 260 -13.76 5.80 26.86
CA SER A 260 -12.45 6.27 27.32
C SER A 260 -11.29 5.60 26.61
N ASP A 261 -11.47 4.37 26.10
CA ASP A 261 -10.44 3.60 25.41
C ASP A 261 -10.38 3.91 23.91
N LEU A 262 -11.31 4.74 23.41
CA LEU A 262 -11.38 5.12 22.00
C LEU A 262 -10.05 5.64 21.46
N PRO A 263 -9.31 6.55 22.13
CA PRO A 263 -8.03 7.02 21.65
C PRO A 263 -6.99 5.90 21.50
N TYR A 264 -6.93 4.94 22.42
CA TYR A 264 -5.99 3.81 22.37
C TYR A 264 -6.34 2.84 21.24
N VAL A 265 -7.60 2.44 21.13
CA VAL A 265 -8.06 1.52 20.08
C VAL A 265 -7.94 2.18 18.70
N ALA A 266 -8.33 3.45 18.55
CA ALA A 266 -8.26 4.16 17.28
C ALA A 266 -6.81 4.36 16.81
N SER A 267 -5.89 4.68 17.72
CA SER A 267 -4.46 4.88 17.39
C SER A 267 -3.69 3.58 17.13
N SER A 268 -4.23 2.43 17.57
CA SER A 268 -3.63 1.10 17.31
C SER A 268 -3.47 0.81 15.81
N TYR A 269 -4.38 1.29 14.96
CA TYR A 269 -4.29 1.05 13.51
C TYR A 269 -3.15 1.83 12.83
N PRO A 270 -2.98 3.16 13.05
CA PRO A 270 -1.79 3.91 12.65
C PRO A 270 -0.48 3.31 13.19
N VAL A 271 -0.43 2.87 14.46
CA VAL A 271 0.77 2.24 15.04
C VAL A 271 1.14 0.97 14.27
N ALA A 272 0.17 0.09 14.03
CA ALA A 272 0.37 -1.11 13.24
C ALA A 272 0.82 -0.78 11.80
N PHE A 273 0.33 0.30 11.20
CA PHE A 273 0.80 0.77 9.91
C PHE A 273 2.28 1.20 9.94
N CYS A 274 2.70 1.97 10.94
CA CYS A 274 4.10 2.37 11.12
C CYS A 274 5.01 1.13 11.23
N VAL A 275 4.63 0.15 12.06
CA VAL A 275 5.37 -1.12 12.19
C VAL A 275 5.43 -1.87 10.85
N ALA A 276 4.33 -1.91 10.09
CA ALA A 276 4.30 -2.54 8.77
C ALA A 276 5.25 -1.86 7.77
N VAL A 277 5.37 -0.53 7.81
CA VAL A 277 6.31 0.21 6.96
C VAL A 277 7.76 -0.07 7.36
N LEU A 278 8.07 -0.15 8.65
CA LEU A 278 9.42 -0.46 9.14
C LEU A 278 9.81 -1.92 8.85
N THR A 279 8.84 -2.82 8.85
CA THR A 279 9.04 -4.25 8.57
C THR A 279 8.83 -4.60 7.09
N PHE A 280 8.97 -3.62 6.18
CA PHE A 280 8.73 -3.78 4.74
C PHE A 280 9.51 -4.93 4.07
N ILE A 281 10.67 -5.31 4.62
CA ILE A 281 11.53 -6.40 4.12
C ILE A 281 11.01 -7.78 4.57
N VAL A 282 10.21 -7.84 5.63
CA VAL A 282 9.59 -9.08 6.10
C VAL A 282 8.56 -9.52 5.06
N PRO A 283 8.68 -10.74 4.48
CA PRO A 283 7.80 -11.21 3.42
C PRO A 283 6.32 -11.07 3.81
N SER A 284 5.65 -10.09 3.20
CA SER A 284 4.21 -9.85 3.20
C SER A 284 3.46 -10.29 4.47
N GLY A 285 3.48 -9.43 5.50
CA GLY A 285 2.26 -9.02 6.21
C GLY A 285 1.49 -10.03 7.08
N ILE A 286 1.83 -11.32 7.08
CA ILE A 286 1.23 -12.29 8.00
C ILE A 286 2.07 -12.29 9.26
N GLY A 287 1.67 -11.49 10.25
CA GLY A 287 2.26 -11.52 11.58
C GLY A 287 2.65 -10.16 12.13
N THR A 288 3.54 -9.39 11.51
CA THR A 288 4.09 -8.19 12.17
C THR A 288 3.06 -7.08 12.35
N ARG A 289 2.27 -6.79 11.31
CA ARG A 289 1.22 -5.76 11.38
C ARG A 289 0.08 -6.18 12.29
N ASP A 290 -0.36 -7.43 12.17
CA ASP A 290 -1.50 -7.93 12.93
C ASP A 290 -1.14 -8.18 14.40
N ALA A 291 0.08 -8.64 14.67
CA ALA A 291 0.62 -8.69 16.02
C ALA A 291 0.80 -7.29 16.61
N ALA A 292 1.29 -6.32 15.83
CA ALA A 292 1.37 -4.92 16.30
C ALA A 292 -0.03 -4.37 16.62
N LEU A 293 -1.02 -4.62 15.76
CA LEU A 293 -2.40 -4.20 16.00
C LEU A 293 -2.99 -4.85 17.26
N ALA A 294 -2.84 -6.17 17.41
CA ALA A 294 -3.30 -6.91 18.57
C ALA A 294 -2.57 -6.47 19.85
N ALA A 295 -1.25 -6.32 19.80
CA ALA A 295 -0.44 -5.87 20.93
C ALA A 295 -0.82 -4.45 21.38
N SER A 296 -1.07 -3.53 20.44
CA SER A 296 -1.51 -2.19 20.78
C SER A 296 -2.88 -2.18 21.46
N MET A 297 -3.84 -2.97 20.97
CA MET A 297 -5.15 -3.06 21.62
C MET A 297 -5.11 -3.83 22.95
N ALA A 298 -4.16 -4.75 23.13
CA ALA A 298 -3.99 -5.53 24.36
C ALA A 298 -3.56 -4.67 25.57
N VAL A 299 -3.22 -3.39 25.35
CA VAL A 299 -3.01 -2.41 26.44
C VAL A 299 -4.29 -2.14 27.22
N VAL A 300 -5.45 -2.17 26.53
CA VAL A 300 -6.76 -1.84 27.11
C VAL A 300 -7.77 -3.00 27.04
N LEU A 301 -7.51 -4.01 26.20
CA LEU A 301 -8.35 -5.20 26.04
C LEU A 301 -7.61 -6.47 26.49
N PRO A 302 -8.34 -7.52 26.93
CA PRO A 302 -7.73 -8.84 27.14
C PRO A 302 -7.02 -9.33 25.88
N GLY A 303 -5.82 -9.90 26.00
CA GLY A 303 -4.97 -10.24 24.84
C GLY A 303 -5.64 -11.18 23.82
N ALA A 304 -6.44 -12.15 24.28
CA ALA A 304 -7.22 -13.03 23.41
C ALA A 304 -8.28 -12.25 22.60
N VAL A 305 -9.01 -11.35 23.26
CA VAL A 305 -10.02 -10.47 22.64
C VAL A 305 -9.37 -9.52 21.64
N ALA A 306 -8.24 -8.89 22.01
CA ALA A 306 -7.48 -8.01 21.12
C ALA A 306 -7.02 -8.73 19.85
N THR A 307 -6.53 -9.96 19.98
CA THR A 307 -6.09 -10.75 18.83
C THR A 307 -7.26 -11.14 17.92
N ALA A 308 -8.37 -11.58 18.51
CA ALA A 308 -9.58 -11.92 17.77
C ALA A 308 -10.14 -10.71 16.99
N ILE A 309 -10.23 -9.54 17.64
CA ILE A 309 -10.68 -8.29 17.01
C ILE A 309 -9.73 -7.89 15.88
N ALA A 310 -8.41 -7.97 16.09
CA ALA A 310 -7.43 -7.60 15.08
C ALA A 310 -7.60 -8.43 13.80
N VAL A 311 -7.76 -9.75 13.95
CA VAL A 311 -7.95 -10.64 12.80
C VAL A 311 -9.33 -10.50 12.17
N ALA A 312 -10.39 -10.43 12.96
CA ALA A 312 -11.73 -10.24 12.43
C ALA A 312 -11.88 -8.90 11.69
N PHE A 313 -11.25 -7.83 12.19
CA PHE A 313 -11.22 -6.54 11.51
C PHE A 313 -10.47 -6.63 10.18
N ARG A 314 -9.39 -7.40 10.09
CA ARG A 314 -8.68 -7.66 8.82
C ARG A 314 -9.57 -8.37 7.81
N ILE A 315 -10.35 -9.35 8.23
CA ILE A 315 -11.33 -10.02 7.37
C ILE A 315 -12.32 -8.99 6.83
N LEU A 316 -12.88 -8.14 7.71
CA LEU A 316 -13.77 -7.05 7.29
C LEU A 316 -13.09 -6.12 6.27
N GLN A 317 -11.85 -5.70 6.52
CA GLN A 317 -11.11 -4.84 5.58
C GLN A 317 -10.90 -5.50 4.23
N THR A 318 -10.49 -6.77 4.21
CA THR A 318 -10.31 -7.54 2.96
C THR A 318 -11.63 -7.69 2.21
N LEU A 319 -12.74 -7.99 2.91
CA LEU A 319 -14.06 -8.07 2.27
C LEU A 319 -14.47 -6.73 1.65
N VAL A 320 -14.33 -5.62 2.40
CA VAL A 320 -14.64 -4.27 1.89
C VAL A 320 -13.74 -3.90 0.72
N GLU A 321 -12.45 -4.23 0.77
CA GLU A 321 -11.50 -4.00 -0.33
C GLU A 321 -11.90 -4.76 -1.60
N LEU A 322 -12.23 -6.04 -1.47
CA LEU A 322 -12.69 -6.86 -2.60
C LEU A 322 -13.99 -6.30 -3.20
N LEU A 323 -14.95 -5.91 -2.35
CA LEU A 323 -16.20 -5.28 -2.78
C LEU A 323 -15.95 -3.93 -3.46
N TYR A 324 -15.06 -3.11 -2.92
CA TYR A 324 -14.66 -1.84 -3.52
C TYR A 324 -14.07 -2.05 -4.92
N VAL A 325 -13.10 -2.96 -5.05
CA VAL A 325 -12.49 -3.28 -6.34
C VAL A 325 -13.53 -3.83 -7.32
N ALA A 326 -14.37 -4.76 -6.89
CA ALA A 326 -15.43 -5.32 -7.72
C ALA A 326 -16.39 -4.25 -8.24
N THR A 327 -16.81 -3.33 -7.36
CA THR A 327 -17.73 -2.23 -7.69
C THR A 327 -17.10 -1.28 -8.70
N VAL A 328 -15.87 -0.83 -8.44
CA VAL A 328 -15.18 0.12 -9.33
C VAL A 328 -14.88 -0.52 -10.70
N VAL A 329 -14.56 -1.81 -10.75
CA VAL A 329 -14.35 -2.55 -12.01
C VAL A 329 -15.66 -2.75 -12.78
N ALA A 330 -16.75 -3.13 -12.11
CA ALA A 330 -18.05 -3.34 -12.74
C ALA A 330 -18.58 -2.03 -13.35
N LEU A 331 -18.44 -0.92 -12.63
CA LEU A 331 -18.81 0.41 -13.12
C LEU A 331 -17.96 0.87 -14.31
N GLY A 332 -16.71 0.42 -14.41
CA GLY A 332 -15.83 0.67 -15.56
C GLY A 332 -16.27 -0.09 -16.83
N ARG A 333 -16.72 -1.34 -16.70
CA ARG A 333 -17.16 -2.17 -17.84
C ARG A 333 -18.46 -1.70 -18.48
N ARG A 334 -19.40 -1.15 -17.70
CA ARG A 334 -20.73 -0.76 -18.18
C ARG A 334 -20.74 0.46 -19.12
N ARG A 335 -19.65 1.23 -19.23
CA ARG A 335 -19.55 2.38 -20.17
C ARG A 335 -18.55 2.19 -21.31
N GLY A 336 -17.66 1.20 -21.24
CA GLY A 336 -16.76 0.84 -22.34
C GLY A 336 -17.44 0.05 -23.48
N GLY A 337 -18.74 -0.26 -23.34
CA GLY A 337 -19.57 -0.86 -24.40
C GLY A 337 -20.30 0.17 -25.26
N SER A 338 -19.89 1.44 -25.22
CA SER A 338 -20.51 2.55 -25.95
C SER A 338 -19.45 3.42 -26.65
N GLU A 339 -18.45 2.80 -27.27
CA GLU A 339 -17.70 3.45 -28.36
C GLU A 339 -18.42 3.13 -29.68
N PRO A 340 -18.77 4.14 -30.51
CA PRO A 340 -19.27 3.88 -31.85
C PRO A 340 -18.15 3.28 -32.70
N ALA A 341 -18.40 2.12 -33.29
CA ALA A 341 -17.62 1.63 -34.41
C ALA A 341 -17.74 2.65 -35.56
N GLY A 342 -16.71 3.47 -35.77
CA GLY A 342 -16.76 4.53 -36.79
C GLY A 342 -15.53 5.41 -36.80
N GLY A 343 -14.36 4.83 -37.06
CA GLY A 343 -13.13 5.56 -37.36
C GLY A 343 -12.53 4.98 -38.63
N ALA A 344 -12.74 5.69 -39.74
CA ALA A 344 -12.36 5.30 -41.09
C ALA A 344 -10.89 4.87 -41.21
N GLN A 345 -10.70 3.77 -41.93
CA GLN A 345 -9.42 3.29 -42.40
C GLN A 345 -8.85 4.30 -43.42
N PRO A 346 -7.61 4.79 -43.28
CA PRO A 346 -7.01 5.62 -44.33
C PRO A 346 -6.74 4.74 -45.55
N ASP A 347 -7.22 5.15 -46.72
CA ASP A 347 -6.92 4.50 -47.99
C ASP A 347 -5.40 4.43 -48.22
N PRO A 348 -4.87 3.32 -48.77
CA PRO A 348 -3.45 3.21 -49.07
C PRO A 348 -3.06 4.14 -50.24
N PRO A 349 -1.81 4.63 -50.28
CA PRO A 349 -1.36 5.53 -51.32
C PRO A 349 -1.38 4.84 -52.68
N ARG A 350 -2.14 5.40 -53.63
CA ARG A 350 -2.03 5.01 -55.05
C ARG A 350 -0.70 5.52 -55.59
N GLY A 351 0.30 4.63 -55.60
CA GLY A 351 1.49 4.78 -56.42
C GLY A 351 1.13 4.75 -57.90
N GLY A 352 1.70 5.67 -58.67
CA GLY A 352 1.41 5.86 -60.08
C GLY A 352 2.01 4.78 -61.00
N ALA A 353 1.45 4.73 -62.21
CA ALA A 353 2.13 4.25 -63.41
C ALA A 353 1.63 5.08 -64.61
N GLN A 354 2.59 5.75 -65.27
CA GLN A 354 2.53 6.21 -66.66
C GLN A 354 2.29 5.01 -67.62
N PRO A 355 1.85 5.20 -68.88
CA PRO A 355 2.58 5.96 -69.91
C PRO A 355 2.11 7.40 -70.12
#